data_AF-A0A532E8M0-F1
#
_entry.id   AF-A0A532E8M0-F1
#
_cell.length_a   1.000
_cell.length_b   1.000
_cell.length_c   1.000
_cell.angle_alpha   90.00
_cell.angle_beta   90.00
_cell.angle_gamma   90.00
#
_symmetry.space_group_name_H-M   'P 1'
#
loop_
_entity.id
_entity.type
_entity.pdbx_description
1 polymer ?
#
loop_
_entity_poly.entity_id
_entity_poly.type
_entity_poly.pdbx_seq_one_letter_code
_entity_poly.pdbx_strand_id
1 'polypeptide(L)'
;MAYAPHNISSSRTPTAPIVNSQPPAAAPINRAGGGPIGPRRPGRYGTCDRRRWRVTEPAQIPDQAAREAAATTFDRNVVVIAGAGTGKTTLLVNRLLYLLMRRTDPLDLSRIVALTFTNKAATEMKLRLRERLRSLVNVEGRDNPAAGSGTVSIADLRMRYGWTTDEIVARADAALRDVEKAQIGTLHSFAAHLLRLYPIEAGVTPTFQTDEDGSRFDEHFTHEWELWLDGELGAAGSDHGRWRILLDTFSLDELRELAYSLHSDLIDLNGLMEQVAETGLNPGLRDWFSLRKAQAERLLGRYDRPKRRKIELMLAAVADLFALLLAEGLGAVRSFPRESQELLAKDLGAAPTGWEEDDYEAVESLQRIAKRLLRVDHELLQHLLALLAPFVQSVRKSFLDSGWLTFDGLVGKARTLLRDHPPIREQLKRDYRALLVDEFQDTDPVQYEIVRYDPSRPGGGKG
;
A
#
# COMPACT_ATOMS: atom_id res chain seq x y z
N MET A 1 50.20 14.94 18.91
CA MET A 1 50.30 13.62 18.27
C MET A 1 49.35 13.60 17.10
N ALA A 2 49.89 13.76 15.90
CA ALA A 2 49.17 13.71 14.63
C ALA A 2 49.08 12.25 14.17
N TYR A 3 47.92 11.83 13.65
CA TYR A 3 47.85 10.77 12.65
C TYR A 3 46.70 11.07 11.67
N ALA A 4 47.07 11.00 10.39
CA ALA A 4 46.31 11.38 9.20
C ALA A 4 45.24 10.34 8.80
N PRO A 5 44.28 10.71 7.92
CA PRO A 5 43.14 9.86 7.57
C PRO A 5 43.45 8.93 6.38
N HIS A 6 42.89 7.72 6.41
CA HIS A 6 42.89 6.80 5.29
C HIS A 6 41.59 6.89 4.49
N ASN A 7 41.79 6.92 3.17
CA ASN A 7 40.86 7.07 2.08
C ASN A 7 40.36 5.67 1.63
N ILE A 8 39.05 5.40 1.63
CA ILE A 8 38.47 4.20 0.99
C ILE A 8 37.15 4.55 0.28
N SER A 9 37.27 4.65 -1.05
CA SER A 9 36.45 4.01 -2.10
C SER A 9 34.93 4.00 -1.98
N SER A 10 34.31 4.65 -2.96
CA SER A 10 32.93 4.53 -3.43
C SER A 10 32.47 3.07 -3.64
N SER A 11 31.52 2.60 -2.84
CA SER A 11 30.81 1.33 -3.07
C SER A 11 29.41 1.56 -3.65
N ARG A 12 29.22 0.96 -4.83
CA ARG A 12 28.00 0.88 -5.62
C ARG A 12 26.80 0.34 -4.83
N THR A 13 25.63 0.89 -5.14
CA THR A 13 24.29 0.36 -4.83
C THR A 13 24.14 -1.12 -5.23
N PRO A 14 23.59 -2.01 -4.38
CA PRO A 14 23.19 -3.34 -4.80
C PRO A 14 21.79 -3.29 -5.43
N THR A 15 21.74 -3.47 -6.74
CA THR A 15 20.53 -3.82 -7.49
C THR A 15 20.15 -5.27 -7.19
N ALA A 16 18.90 -5.50 -6.78
CA ALA A 16 18.34 -6.85 -6.63
C ALA A 16 18.19 -7.52 -8.01
N PRO A 17 18.53 -8.81 -8.17
CA PRO A 17 18.33 -9.50 -9.44
C PRO A 17 16.85 -9.85 -9.62
N ILE A 18 16.22 -9.27 -10.65
CA ILE A 18 14.92 -9.69 -11.17
C ILE A 18 15.16 -10.99 -11.96
N VAL A 19 14.64 -12.11 -11.49
CA VAL A 19 14.66 -13.38 -12.25
C VAL A 19 13.46 -13.35 -13.21
N ASN A 20 13.75 -13.15 -14.49
CA ASN A 20 12.76 -13.07 -15.56
C ASN A 20 12.77 -14.40 -16.36
N SER A 21 11.70 -15.19 -16.31
CA SER A 21 11.54 -16.39 -17.12
C SER A 21 10.48 -16.17 -18.20
N GLN A 22 10.92 -16.07 -19.47
CA GLN A 22 10.03 -16.03 -20.65
C GLN A 22 9.45 -17.42 -20.95
N PRO A 23 8.18 -17.53 -21.40
CA PRO A 23 7.60 -18.78 -21.86
C PRO A 23 8.00 -19.12 -23.31
N PRO A 24 8.14 -20.40 -23.71
CA PRO A 24 8.47 -20.78 -25.07
C PRO A 24 7.26 -20.73 -26.02
N ALA A 25 7.54 -20.42 -27.28
CA ALA A 25 6.60 -20.20 -28.37
C ALA A 25 5.82 -21.46 -28.79
N ALA A 26 4.56 -21.26 -29.18
CA ALA A 26 3.66 -22.29 -29.71
C ALA A 26 4.08 -22.74 -31.12
N ALA A 27 4.08 -24.06 -31.35
CA ALA A 27 4.31 -24.69 -32.66
C ALA A 27 2.98 -24.94 -33.42
N PRO A 28 2.99 -24.97 -34.78
CA PRO A 28 1.77 -24.82 -35.58
C PRO A 28 1.00 -26.14 -35.77
N ILE A 29 -0.31 -25.97 -35.95
CA ILE A 29 -1.31 -27.02 -36.21
C ILE A 29 -1.30 -27.36 -37.71
N ASN A 30 -1.05 -28.62 -38.06
CA ASN A 30 -1.24 -29.13 -39.43
C ASN A 30 -2.50 -30.01 -39.53
N ARG A 31 -3.41 -29.62 -40.43
CA ARG A 31 -4.59 -30.39 -40.87
C ARG A 31 -4.24 -31.26 -42.08
N ALA A 32 -4.56 -32.54 -42.01
CA ALA A 32 -4.93 -33.44 -43.12
C ALA A 32 -5.61 -34.65 -42.45
N GLY A 33 -6.79 -35.16 -42.82
CA GLY A 33 -7.37 -35.41 -44.14
C GLY A 33 -7.71 -36.91 -44.15
N GLY A 34 -9.00 -37.26 -44.15
CA GLY A 34 -9.49 -38.62 -43.88
C GLY A 34 -9.35 -39.63 -45.03
N GLY A 35 -9.44 -40.92 -44.68
CA GLY A 35 -9.56 -42.06 -45.60
C GLY A 35 -9.62 -43.41 -44.85
N PRO A 36 -10.32 -44.44 -45.36
CA PRO A 36 -11.16 -45.32 -44.54
C PRO A 36 -10.55 -46.65 -44.07
N ILE A 37 -11.25 -47.25 -43.11
CA ILE A 37 -11.00 -48.52 -42.42
C ILE A 37 -11.14 -49.72 -43.36
N GLY A 38 -10.18 -50.65 -43.32
CA GLY A 38 -10.28 -52.00 -43.90
C GLY A 38 -9.83 -53.06 -42.89
N PRO A 39 -10.50 -54.22 -42.76
CA PRO A 39 -10.19 -55.20 -41.71
C PRO A 39 -9.20 -56.27 -42.20
N ARG A 40 -8.13 -56.54 -41.45
CA ARG A 40 -7.35 -57.79 -41.61
C ARG A 40 -6.87 -58.38 -40.27
N ARG A 41 -7.60 -59.44 -39.92
CA ARG A 41 -7.30 -60.73 -39.26
C ARG A 41 -5.96 -61.01 -38.54
N PRO A 42 -5.99 -61.91 -37.55
CA PRO A 42 -5.01 -62.02 -36.46
C PRO A 42 -3.88 -63.02 -36.77
N GLY A 43 -2.72 -62.80 -36.17
CA GLY A 43 -1.71 -63.85 -36.09
C GLY A 43 -0.34 -63.38 -35.62
N ARG A 44 -0.05 -63.57 -34.33
CA ARG A 44 0.93 -64.55 -33.82
C ARG A 44 1.47 -64.09 -32.47
N TYR A 45 1.42 -65.04 -31.53
CA TYR A 45 1.96 -64.95 -30.19
C TYR A 45 3.47 -64.64 -30.21
N GLY A 46 3.87 -63.62 -29.43
CA GLY A 46 5.25 -63.29 -29.14
C GLY A 46 5.35 -62.69 -27.74
N THR A 47 5.70 -63.55 -26.78
CA THR A 47 6.35 -63.27 -25.48
C THR A 47 5.93 -61.99 -24.72
N CYS A 48 5.18 -62.17 -23.63
CA CYS A 48 5.03 -61.17 -22.58
C CYS A 48 6.37 -60.94 -21.88
N ASP A 49 7.12 -59.95 -22.33
CA ASP A 49 8.22 -59.37 -21.57
C ASP A 49 7.63 -58.55 -20.43
N ARG A 50 7.89 -58.98 -19.19
CA ARG A 50 7.47 -58.26 -17.97
C ARG A 50 8.25 -56.95 -17.90
N ARG A 51 7.75 -55.91 -18.56
CA ARG A 51 8.26 -54.54 -18.36
C ARG A 51 7.95 -54.09 -16.95
N ARG A 52 8.96 -54.25 -16.10
CA ARG A 52 9.15 -53.56 -14.82
C ARG A 52 8.78 -52.08 -14.99
N TRP A 53 7.68 -51.64 -14.38
CA TRP A 53 7.42 -50.21 -14.21
C TRP A 53 8.62 -49.63 -13.45
N ARG A 54 9.47 -48.87 -14.12
CA ARG A 54 10.40 -47.99 -13.43
C ARG A 54 9.54 -46.95 -12.73
N VAL A 55 9.69 -46.85 -11.41
CA VAL A 55 9.24 -45.70 -10.65
C VAL A 55 9.95 -44.50 -11.26
N THR A 56 9.24 -43.70 -12.06
CA THR A 56 9.74 -42.41 -12.54
C THR A 56 9.96 -41.54 -11.32
N GLU A 57 11.15 -40.97 -11.18
CA GLU A 57 11.47 -39.99 -10.14
C GLU A 57 10.36 -38.93 -10.07
N PRO A 58 9.95 -38.48 -8.87
CA PRO A 58 8.89 -37.50 -8.74
C PRO A 58 9.29 -36.25 -9.53
N ALA A 59 8.49 -35.90 -10.54
CA ALA A 59 8.73 -34.75 -11.39
C ALA A 59 8.91 -33.50 -10.51
N GLN A 60 10.13 -32.96 -10.48
CA GLN A 60 10.42 -31.72 -9.77
C GLN A 60 9.57 -30.61 -10.38
N ILE A 61 8.73 -29.98 -9.55
CA ILE A 61 7.94 -28.83 -9.96
C ILE A 61 8.94 -27.70 -10.29
N PRO A 62 8.84 -27.02 -11.44
CA PRO A 62 9.84 -26.04 -11.89
C PRO A 62 10.12 -24.90 -10.88
N ASP A 63 9.16 -24.57 -10.03
CA ASP A 63 9.26 -23.52 -9.01
C ASP A 63 9.57 -24.03 -7.59
N GLN A 64 9.84 -25.33 -7.42
CA GLN A 64 10.03 -25.97 -6.11
C GLN A 64 11.16 -25.32 -5.29
N ALA A 65 12.30 -25.04 -5.92
CA ALA A 65 13.43 -24.38 -5.26
C ALA A 65 13.07 -22.96 -4.75
N ALA A 66 12.26 -22.22 -5.52
CA ALA A 66 11.80 -20.89 -5.13
C ALA A 66 10.82 -20.97 -3.96
N ARG A 67 9.91 -21.96 -3.95
CA ARG A 67 8.99 -22.23 -2.83
C ARG A 67 9.75 -22.59 -1.55
N GLU A 68 10.75 -23.45 -1.66
CA GLU A 68 11.60 -23.84 -0.53
C GLU A 68 12.38 -22.65 0.03
N ALA A 69 13.01 -21.86 -0.84
CA ALA A 69 13.70 -20.64 -0.43
C ALA A 69 12.75 -19.66 0.27
N ALA A 70 11.57 -19.43 -0.30
CA ALA A 70 10.56 -18.55 0.29
C ALA A 70 10.01 -19.06 1.63
N ALA A 71 9.96 -20.38 1.84
CA ALA A 71 9.48 -20.96 3.10
C ALA A 71 10.57 -21.02 4.20
N THR A 72 11.85 -21.03 3.83
CA THR A 72 12.97 -21.30 4.76
C THR A 72 13.97 -20.15 4.95
N THR A 73 13.84 -19.05 4.19
CA THR A 73 14.67 -17.84 4.38
C THR A 73 14.15 -17.00 5.55
N PHE A 74 14.94 -16.83 6.61
CA PHE A 74 14.51 -16.11 7.84
C PHE A 74 15.39 -14.92 8.23
N ASP A 75 16.48 -14.68 7.52
CA ASP A 75 17.48 -13.64 7.80
C ASP A 75 17.17 -12.29 7.15
N ARG A 76 16.14 -12.23 6.30
CA ARG A 76 15.76 -11.06 5.50
C ARG A 76 14.27 -11.07 5.16
N ASN A 77 13.78 -9.93 4.69
CA ASN A 77 12.44 -9.81 4.13
C ASN A 77 12.33 -10.58 2.82
N VAL A 78 11.24 -11.32 2.65
CA VAL A 78 10.97 -12.11 1.44
C VAL A 78 9.65 -11.65 0.84
N VAL A 79 9.68 -11.26 -0.43
CA VAL A 79 8.48 -10.94 -1.22
C VAL A 79 8.22 -12.08 -2.19
N VAL A 80 7.02 -12.62 -2.17
CA VAL A 80 6.60 -13.72 -3.05
C VAL A 80 5.58 -13.20 -4.04
N ILE A 81 5.91 -13.23 -5.32
CA ILE A 81 5.01 -12.86 -6.42
C ILE A 81 4.57 -14.14 -7.10
N ALA A 82 3.28 -14.46 -7.03
CA ALA A 82 2.72 -15.65 -7.65
C ALA A 82 1.26 -15.41 -8.09
N GLY A 83 0.86 -16.03 -9.20
CA GLY A 83 -0.50 -15.92 -9.73
C GLY A 83 -1.56 -16.56 -8.82
N ALA A 84 -2.83 -16.33 -9.12
CA ALA A 84 -3.94 -16.97 -8.42
C ALA A 84 -3.85 -18.51 -8.52
N GLY A 85 -4.24 -19.22 -7.46
CA GLY A 85 -4.25 -20.70 -7.44
C GLY A 85 -2.87 -21.37 -7.35
N THR A 86 -1.77 -20.61 -7.27
CA THR A 86 -0.39 -21.15 -7.19
C THR A 86 0.02 -21.64 -5.79
N GLY A 87 -0.89 -21.66 -4.81
CA GLY A 87 -0.62 -22.17 -3.47
C GLY A 87 0.12 -21.20 -2.53
N LYS A 88 -0.03 -19.87 -2.70
CA LYS A 88 0.50 -18.83 -1.79
C LYS A 88 0.18 -19.12 -0.32
N THR A 89 -1.09 -19.40 -0.02
CA THR A 89 -1.53 -19.73 1.34
C THR A 89 -0.86 -20.99 1.88
N THR A 90 -0.66 -22.02 1.06
CA THR A 90 0.07 -23.23 1.46
C THR A 90 1.53 -22.91 1.78
N LEU A 91 2.17 -22.05 0.98
CA LEU A 91 3.53 -21.57 1.24
C LEU A 91 3.62 -20.78 2.55
N LEU A 92 2.67 -19.88 2.83
CA LEU A 92 2.61 -19.13 4.09
C LEU A 92 2.44 -20.05 5.30
N VAL A 93 1.55 -21.05 5.23
CA VAL A 93 1.38 -22.04 6.31
C VAL A 93 2.65 -22.87 6.51
N ASN A 94 3.32 -23.30 5.43
CA ASN A 94 4.59 -24.01 5.54
C ASN A 94 5.68 -23.13 6.18
N ARG A 95 5.73 -21.84 5.80
CA ARG A 95 6.65 -20.87 6.40
C ARG A 95 6.40 -20.69 7.89
N LEU A 96 5.13 -20.61 8.32
CA LEU A 96 4.77 -20.59 9.75
C LEU A 96 5.30 -21.83 10.46
N LEU A 97 5.08 -23.03 9.91
CA LEU A 97 5.59 -24.27 10.49
C LEU A 97 7.13 -24.25 10.59
N TYR A 98 7.84 -23.82 9.55
CA TYR A 98 9.30 -23.76 9.62
C TYR A 98 9.82 -22.71 10.62
N LEU A 99 9.12 -21.59 10.81
CA LEU A 99 9.44 -20.61 11.87
C LEU A 99 9.28 -21.20 13.27
N LEU A 100 8.24 -22.02 13.50
CA LEU A 100 8.03 -22.72 14.77
C LEU A 100 9.06 -23.84 15.00
N MET A 101 9.51 -24.46 13.92
CA MET A 101 10.35 -25.68 13.95
C MET A 101 11.84 -25.42 13.68
N ARG A 102 12.30 -24.17 13.53
CA ARG A 102 13.74 -23.88 13.37
C ARG A 102 14.50 -24.12 14.68
N ARG A 103 15.75 -24.60 14.59
CA ARG A 103 16.60 -24.80 15.79
C ARG A 103 17.22 -23.52 16.33
N THR A 104 17.60 -22.62 15.44
CA THR A 104 18.20 -21.33 15.80
C THR A 104 17.10 -20.32 16.07
N ASP A 105 17.04 -19.78 17.29
CA ASP A 105 16.02 -18.79 17.71
C ASP A 105 14.57 -19.27 17.45
N PRO A 106 14.15 -20.46 17.95
CA PRO A 106 12.80 -20.97 17.70
C PRO A 106 11.74 -19.97 18.17
N LEU A 107 10.73 -19.73 17.35
CA LEU A 107 9.64 -18.82 17.71
C LEU A 107 8.45 -19.60 18.25
N ASP A 108 7.87 -19.08 19.33
CA ASP A 108 6.53 -19.47 19.76
C ASP A 108 5.50 -18.81 18.85
N LEU A 109 4.33 -19.43 18.73
CA LEU A 109 3.27 -18.94 17.85
C LEU A 109 2.77 -17.53 18.26
N SER A 110 2.85 -17.19 19.54
CA SER A 110 2.52 -15.86 20.08
C SER A 110 3.46 -14.75 19.60
N ARG A 111 4.67 -15.10 19.13
CA ARG A 111 5.67 -14.15 18.60
C ARG A 111 5.56 -13.94 17.09
N ILE A 112 4.54 -14.52 16.45
CA ILE A 112 4.32 -14.45 15.01
C ILE A 112 2.99 -13.76 14.73
N VAL A 113 3.01 -12.78 13.84
CA VAL A 113 1.81 -12.12 13.31
C VAL A 113 1.64 -12.54 11.86
N ALA A 114 0.44 -12.99 11.49
CA ALA A 114 0.06 -13.29 10.12
C ALA A 114 -1.21 -12.51 9.75
N LEU A 115 -1.08 -11.61 8.78
CA LEU A 115 -2.12 -10.70 8.36
C LEU A 115 -2.68 -11.12 6.99
N THR A 116 -4.00 -10.99 6.83
CA THR A 116 -4.71 -11.26 5.57
C THR A 116 -5.73 -10.15 5.31
N PHE A 117 -6.24 -10.07 4.08
CA PHE A 117 -7.26 -9.07 3.74
C PHE A 117 -8.65 -9.38 4.33
N THR A 118 -9.02 -10.66 4.47
CA THR A 118 -10.38 -11.06 4.90
C THR A 118 -10.37 -11.98 6.12
N ASN A 119 -11.42 -11.88 6.95
CA ASN A 119 -11.64 -12.80 8.07
C ASN A 119 -11.73 -14.28 7.61
N LYS A 120 -12.29 -14.52 6.42
CA LYS A 120 -12.36 -15.86 5.82
C LYS A 120 -10.96 -16.42 5.50
N ALA A 121 -10.08 -15.62 4.91
CA ALA A 121 -8.71 -16.03 4.62
C ALA A 121 -7.90 -16.29 5.90
N ALA A 122 -8.03 -15.43 6.92
CA ALA A 122 -7.43 -15.66 8.23
C ALA A 122 -7.91 -16.97 8.88
N THR A 123 -9.23 -17.24 8.82
CA THR A 123 -9.84 -18.45 9.38
C THR A 123 -9.35 -19.70 8.65
N GLU A 124 -9.29 -19.66 7.33
CA GLU A 124 -8.74 -20.74 6.50
C GLU A 124 -7.26 -20.99 6.81
N MET A 125 -6.45 -19.93 6.99
CA MET A 125 -5.05 -20.05 7.36
C MET A 125 -4.88 -20.70 8.74
N LYS A 126 -5.67 -20.29 9.75
CA LYS A 126 -5.70 -20.92 11.08
C LYS A 126 -6.08 -22.40 11.00
N LEU A 127 -7.12 -22.74 10.23
CA LEU A 127 -7.59 -24.12 10.06
C LEU A 127 -6.49 -25.00 9.47
N ARG A 128 -5.86 -24.54 8.38
CA ARG A 128 -4.75 -25.26 7.74
C ARG A 128 -3.56 -25.44 8.67
N LEU A 129 -3.16 -24.39 9.40
CA LEU A 129 -2.08 -24.51 10.38
C LEU A 129 -2.40 -25.57 11.44
N ARG A 130 -3.62 -25.55 11.99
CA ARG A 130 -4.09 -26.52 12.99
C ARG A 130 -4.07 -27.95 12.47
N GLU A 131 -4.56 -28.17 11.24
CA GLU A 131 -4.52 -29.49 10.60
C GLU A 131 -3.10 -30.01 10.42
N ARG A 132 -2.19 -29.14 9.95
CA ARG A 132 -0.77 -29.50 9.81
C ARG A 132 -0.12 -29.82 11.15
N LEU A 133 -0.34 -29.00 12.18
CA LEU A 133 0.21 -29.27 13.51
C LEU A 133 -0.36 -30.58 14.10
N ARG A 134 -1.66 -30.85 13.95
CA ARG A 134 -2.26 -32.15 14.37
C ARG A 134 -1.64 -33.33 13.65
N SER A 135 -1.34 -33.19 12.36
CA SER A 135 -0.67 -34.25 11.59
C SER A 135 0.75 -34.55 12.11
N LEU A 136 1.44 -33.57 12.71
CA LEU A 136 2.75 -33.77 13.32
C LEU A 136 2.66 -34.44 14.70
N VAL A 137 1.54 -34.25 15.43
CA VAL A 137 1.31 -34.87 16.75
C VAL A 137 0.81 -36.32 16.61
N ASN A 138 -0.01 -36.62 15.60
CA ASN A 138 -0.61 -37.94 15.42
C ASN A 138 0.45 -39.00 15.04
N VAL A 139 0.63 -39.96 15.94
CA VAL A 139 1.69 -40.98 15.94
C VAL A 139 1.50 -42.06 14.86
N GLU A 140 0.28 -42.30 14.39
CA GLU A 140 -0.03 -43.37 13.41
C GLU A 140 0.49 -43.10 11.99
N GLY A 141 1.05 -41.92 11.72
CA GLY A 141 1.63 -41.51 10.42
C GLY A 141 3.14 -41.30 10.40
N ARG A 142 3.88 -41.78 11.41
CA ARG A 142 5.32 -41.52 11.62
C ARG A 142 6.22 -41.79 10.39
N ASP A 143 5.80 -42.69 9.50
CA ASP A 143 6.54 -43.11 8.30
C ASP A 143 5.68 -43.09 7.02
N ASN A 144 4.68 -42.21 6.89
CA ASN A 144 3.92 -42.11 5.64
C ASN A 144 4.46 -40.98 4.73
N PRO A 145 5.40 -41.26 3.78
CA PRO A 145 5.94 -40.27 2.85
C PRO A 145 4.90 -39.76 1.82
N ALA A 146 3.67 -40.27 1.86
CA ALA A 146 2.60 -39.95 0.93
C ALA A 146 1.76 -38.70 1.29
N ALA A 147 2.20 -37.86 2.23
CA ALA A 147 1.61 -36.53 2.38
C ALA A 147 2.08 -35.66 1.21
N GLY A 148 1.16 -35.33 0.30
CA GLY A 148 1.43 -34.75 -1.03
C GLY A 148 2.51 -33.66 -1.09
N SER A 149 3.17 -33.60 -2.26
CA SER A 149 4.21 -32.65 -2.65
C SER A 149 3.99 -31.27 -2.04
N GLY A 150 4.93 -30.83 -1.19
CA GLY A 150 4.89 -29.51 -0.53
C GLY A 150 4.30 -29.51 0.89
N THR A 151 4.13 -30.65 1.56
CA THR A 151 3.75 -30.70 3.00
C THR A 151 5.00 -30.82 3.89
N VAL A 152 5.09 -30.00 4.95
CA VAL A 152 6.13 -30.15 5.98
C VAL A 152 5.95 -31.48 6.71
N SER A 153 6.93 -32.37 6.63
CA SER A 153 6.90 -33.71 7.25
C SER A 153 7.91 -33.81 8.40
N ILE A 154 7.70 -34.77 9.31
CA ILE A 154 8.65 -35.07 10.38
C ILE A 154 10.03 -35.41 9.78
N ALA A 155 10.07 -36.18 8.69
CA ALA A 155 11.32 -36.52 8.01
C ALA A 155 12.09 -35.29 7.51
N ASP A 156 11.40 -34.32 6.88
CA ASP A 156 12.01 -33.05 6.45
C ASP A 156 12.51 -32.23 7.64
N LEU A 157 11.72 -32.08 8.71
CA LEU A 157 12.14 -31.33 9.90
C LEU A 157 13.36 -31.96 10.60
N ARG A 158 13.41 -33.30 10.67
CA ARG A 158 14.57 -34.05 11.19
C ARG A 158 15.80 -33.83 10.33
N MET A 159 15.66 -33.95 9.00
CA MET A 159 16.77 -33.75 8.06
C MET A 159 17.29 -32.31 8.11
N ARG A 160 16.38 -31.33 8.13
CA ARG A 160 16.69 -29.90 7.98
C ARG A 160 17.20 -29.26 9.26
N TYR A 161 16.57 -29.57 10.39
CA TYR A 161 16.87 -28.92 11.67
C TYR A 161 17.45 -29.87 12.72
N GLY A 162 17.55 -31.17 12.45
CA GLY A 162 18.15 -32.13 13.37
C GLY A 162 17.34 -32.39 14.64
N TRP A 163 16.05 -32.08 14.65
CA TRP A 163 15.16 -32.42 15.76
C TRP A 163 14.94 -33.92 15.86
N THR A 164 14.62 -34.41 17.05
CA THR A 164 14.02 -35.73 17.25
C THR A 164 12.51 -35.67 17.00
N THR A 165 11.89 -36.82 16.77
CA THR A 165 10.43 -36.92 16.61
C THR A 165 9.69 -36.37 17.84
N ASP A 166 10.18 -36.67 19.05
CA ASP A 166 9.53 -36.25 20.29
C ASP A 166 9.62 -34.72 20.49
N GLU A 167 10.74 -34.10 20.12
CA GLU A 167 10.89 -32.63 20.16
C GLU A 167 9.95 -31.94 19.16
N ILE A 168 9.77 -32.51 17.95
CA ILE A 168 8.83 -31.99 16.95
C ILE A 168 7.40 -32.09 17.47
N VAL A 169 7.02 -33.25 18.02
CA VAL A 169 5.68 -33.49 18.58
C VAL A 169 5.41 -32.53 19.74
N ALA A 170 6.35 -32.37 20.67
CA ALA A 170 6.21 -31.46 21.81
C ALA A 170 6.03 -30.00 21.36
N ARG A 171 6.79 -29.56 20.35
CA ARG A 171 6.64 -28.23 19.76
C ARG A 171 5.30 -28.05 19.05
N ALA A 172 4.89 -29.03 18.25
CA ALA A 172 3.62 -28.98 17.53
C ALA A 172 2.43 -28.93 18.50
N ASP A 173 2.49 -29.71 19.57
CA ASP A 173 1.49 -29.74 20.64
C ASP A 173 1.44 -28.43 21.42
N ALA A 174 2.59 -27.82 21.74
CA ALA A 174 2.65 -26.48 22.31
C ALA A 174 2.02 -25.43 21.40
N ALA A 175 2.38 -25.43 20.11
CA ALA A 175 1.81 -24.51 19.14
C ALA A 175 0.29 -24.71 18.99
N LEU A 176 -0.22 -25.96 19.00
CA LEU A 176 -1.65 -26.26 18.93
C LEU A 176 -2.46 -25.61 20.06
N ARG A 177 -1.91 -25.59 21.29
CA ARG A 177 -2.57 -24.92 22.44
C ARG A 177 -2.71 -23.42 22.25
N ASP A 178 -1.80 -22.81 21.49
CA ASP A 178 -1.75 -21.37 21.29
C ASP A 178 -2.32 -20.91 19.94
N VAL A 179 -2.79 -21.81 19.06
CA VAL A 179 -3.36 -21.46 17.74
C VAL A 179 -4.47 -20.41 17.83
N GLU A 180 -5.36 -20.52 18.82
CA GLU A 180 -6.47 -19.57 18.97
C GLU A 180 -6.00 -18.20 19.47
N LYS A 181 -4.90 -18.16 20.25
CA LYS A 181 -4.27 -16.93 20.74
C LYS A 181 -3.33 -16.28 19.72
N ALA A 182 -2.99 -17.01 18.67
CA ALA A 182 -2.10 -16.53 17.62
C ALA A 182 -2.68 -15.30 16.92
N GLN A 183 -1.81 -14.34 16.62
CA GLN A 183 -2.16 -13.13 15.87
C GLN A 183 -2.27 -13.45 14.37
N ILE A 184 -3.21 -14.32 14.01
CA ILE A 184 -3.56 -14.67 12.63
C ILE A 184 -4.93 -14.06 12.34
N GLY A 185 -4.98 -13.00 11.55
CA GLY A 185 -6.18 -12.17 11.43
C GLY A 185 -6.13 -11.21 10.26
N THR A 186 -7.06 -10.27 10.26
CA THR A 186 -6.97 -9.10 9.39
C THR A 186 -6.10 -8.04 10.03
N LEU A 187 -5.62 -7.09 9.22
CA LEU A 187 -4.92 -5.93 9.74
C LEU A 187 -5.80 -5.13 10.71
N HIS A 188 -7.10 -5.00 10.45
CA HIS A 188 -8.04 -4.32 11.33
C HIS A 188 -8.13 -4.99 12.71
N SER A 189 -8.22 -6.33 12.75
CA SER A 189 -8.20 -7.08 14.01
C SER A 189 -6.89 -6.90 14.77
N PHE A 190 -5.76 -6.83 14.05
CA PHE A 190 -4.46 -6.55 14.65
C PHE A 190 -4.35 -5.11 15.17
N ALA A 191 -4.82 -4.12 14.40
CA ALA A 191 -4.90 -2.73 14.84
C ALA A 191 -5.76 -2.61 16.10
N ALA A 192 -6.95 -3.21 16.11
CA ALA A 192 -7.83 -3.25 17.28
C ALA A 192 -7.18 -3.97 18.48
N HIS A 193 -6.32 -4.97 18.25
CA HIS A 193 -5.53 -5.61 19.31
C HIS A 193 -4.49 -4.64 19.89
N LEU A 194 -3.72 -3.94 19.05
CA LEU A 194 -2.73 -2.95 19.49
C LEU A 194 -3.36 -1.83 20.31
N LEU A 195 -4.49 -1.29 19.85
CA LEU A 195 -5.22 -0.23 20.56
C LEU A 195 -5.71 -0.68 21.94
N ARG A 196 -6.05 -1.96 22.11
CA ARG A 196 -6.44 -2.53 23.42
C ARG A 196 -5.25 -2.86 24.31
N LEU A 197 -4.07 -3.09 23.74
CA LEU A 197 -2.83 -3.26 24.50
C LEU A 197 -2.31 -1.93 25.06
N TYR A 198 -2.50 -0.83 24.32
CA TYR A 198 -2.01 0.52 24.67
C TYR A 198 -3.13 1.58 24.59
N PRO A 199 -4.22 1.44 25.37
CA PRO A 199 -5.40 2.28 25.23
C PRO A 199 -5.12 3.75 25.59
N ILE A 200 -4.24 3.98 26.58
CA ILE A 200 -3.92 5.34 27.05
C ILE A 200 -3.12 6.08 25.97
N GLU A 201 -2.06 5.45 25.45
CA GLU A 201 -1.21 6.04 24.42
C GLU A 201 -1.94 6.20 23.08
N ALA A 202 -2.87 5.29 22.78
CA ALA A 202 -3.72 5.42 21.60
C ALA A 202 -4.87 6.44 21.77
N GLY A 203 -5.09 6.94 22.99
CA GLY A 203 -6.19 7.83 23.32
C GLY A 203 -7.56 7.20 23.08
N VAL A 204 -7.72 5.90 23.38
CA VAL A 204 -8.99 5.16 23.22
C VAL A 204 -9.43 4.56 24.55
N THR A 205 -10.73 4.39 24.72
CA THR A 205 -11.28 3.64 25.86
C THR A 205 -10.98 2.14 25.70
N PRO A 206 -10.52 1.41 26.74
CA PRO A 206 -10.22 -0.03 26.61
C PRO A 206 -11.38 -0.90 26.12
N THR A 207 -12.61 -0.42 26.32
CA THR A 207 -13.86 -1.08 25.94
C THR A 207 -14.50 -0.48 24.67
N PHE A 208 -13.71 0.17 23.81
CA PHE A 208 -14.25 0.72 22.57
C PHE A 208 -14.91 -0.36 21.71
N GLN A 209 -15.96 0.04 20.99
CA GLN A 209 -16.62 -0.76 19.97
C GLN A 209 -16.24 -0.26 18.58
N THR A 210 -16.24 -1.18 17.61
CA THR A 210 -15.96 -0.85 16.21
C THR A 210 -17.27 -0.73 15.46
N ASP A 211 -17.45 0.37 14.74
CA ASP A 211 -18.51 0.58 13.77
C ASP A 211 -18.04 0.04 12.41
N GLU A 212 -18.35 -1.24 12.14
CA GLU A 212 -17.88 -1.95 10.94
C GLU A 212 -18.64 -1.56 9.67
N ASP A 213 -19.92 -1.21 9.79
CA ASP A 213 -20.79 -0.84 8.66
C ASP A 213 -20.91 0.67 8.45
N GLY A 214 -20.38 1.48 9.37
CA GLY A 214 -20.38 2.94 9.29
C GLY A 214 -21.71 3.60 9.68
N SER A 215 -22.75 2.80 9.97
CA SER A 215 -24.10 3.32 10.21
C SER A 215 -24.18 4.22 11.43
N ARG A 216 -23.42 3.89 12.49
CA ARG A 216 -23.40 4.70 13.71
C ARG A 216 -22.66 6.00 13.50
N PHE A 217 -21.57 5.96 12.75
CA PHE A 217 -20.84 7.17 12.40
C PHE A 217 -21.70 8.10 11.53
N ASP A 218 -22.46 7.55 10.58
CA ASP A 218 -23.36 8.33 9.72
C ASP A 218 -24.45 9.05 10.51
N GLU A 219 -25.09 8.34 11.44
CA GLU A 219 -26.08 8.92 12.36
C GLU A 219 -25.45 10.01 13.24
N HIS A 220 -24.29 9.73 13.82
CA HIS A 220 -23.57 10.68 14.68
C HIS A 220 -23.12 11.92 13.91
N PHE A 221 -22.53 11.76 12.73
CA PHE A 221 -22.10 12.86 11.88
C PHE A 221 -23.26 13.74 11.47
N THR A 222 -24.39 13.14 11.07
CA THR A 222 -25.60 13.88 10.66
C THR A 222 -26.10 14.73 11.83
N HIS A 223 -26.19 14.16 13.02
CA HIS A 223 -26.61 14.88 14.22
C HIS A 223 -25.68 16.04 14.58
N GLU A 224 -24.37 15.79 14.60
CA GLU A 224 -23.37 16.82 14.92
C GLU A 224 -23.32 17.93 13.87
N TRP A 225 -23.53 17.60 12.59
CA TRP A 225 -23.60 18.57 11.50
C TRP A 225 -24.77 19.55 11.69
N GLU A 226 -25.97 19.04 11.98
CA GLU A 226 -27.15 19.87 12.21
C GLU A 226 -26.94 20.82 13.40
N LEU A 227 -26.46 20.28 14.53
CA LEU A 227 -26.17 21.08 15.72
C LEU A 227 -25.10 22.15 15.48
N TRP A 228 -24.03 21.79 14.76
CA TRP A 228 -22.95 22.71 14.44
C TRP A 228 -23.42 23.82 13.49
N LEU A 229 -24.19 23.47 12.46
CA LEU A 229 -24.68 24.42 11.48
C LEU A 229 -25.65 25.44 12.10
N ASP A 230 -26.54 24.99 12.98
CA ASP A 230 -27.44 25.88 13.73
C ASP A 230 -26.67 26.90 14.59
N GLY A 231 -25.56 26.47 15.21
CA GLY A 231 -24.67 27.34 15.96
C GLY A 231 -23.93 28.35 15.09
N GLU A 232 -23.41 27.90 13.94
CA GLU A 232 -22.58 28.70 13.04
C GLU A 232 -23.37 29.73 12.21
N LEU A 233 -24.58 29.38 11.77
CA LEU A 233 -25.45 30.28 11.01
C LEU A 233 -26.40 31.10 11.90
N GLY A 234 -26.53 30.73 13.17
CA GLY A 234 -27.29 31.49 14.17
C GLY A 234 -26.68 32.87 14.48
N ALA A 235 -27.42 33.69 15.24
CA ALA A 235 -26.98 35.05 15.58
C ALA A 235 -25.69 35.13 16.43
N ALA A 236 -25.27 34.02 17.02
CA ALA A 236 -24.04 33.88 17.80
C ALA A 236 -22.87 33.26 16.99
N GLY A 237 -23.05 33.08 15.68
CA GLY A 237 -22.07 32.46 14.79
C GLY A 237 -20.73 33.19 14.80
N SER A 238 -19.64 32.42 14.79
CA SER A 238 -18.29 32.93 15.06
C SER A 238 -17.64 33.60 13.84
N ASP A 239 -18.00 33.21 12.61
CA ASP A 239 -17.36 33.70 11.38
C ASP A 239 -18.33 33.81 10.18
N HIS A 240 -19.33 34.69 10.30
CA HIS A 240 -20.26 34.99 9.19
C HIS A 240 -19.56 35.51 7.92
N GLY A 241 -18.35 36.09 8.03
CA GLY A 241 -17.59 36.55 6.88
C GLY A 241 -17.14 35.39 5.99
N ARG A 242 -16.55 34.37 6.60
CA ARG A 242 -16.14 33.14 5.91
C ARG A 242 -17.31 32.39 5.30
N TRP A 243 -18.43 32.30 6.02
CA TRP A 243 -19.64 31.68 5.49
C TRP A 243 -20.15 32.38 4.22
N ARG A 244 -20.10 33.72 4.14
CA ARG A 244 -20.46 34.43 2.90
C ARG A 244 -19.53 34.10 1.73
N ILE A 245 -18.23 33.97 1.98
CA ILE A 245 -17.25 33.60 0.94
C ILE A 245 -17.54 32.19 0.43
N LEU A 246 -17.72 31.23 1.34
CA LEU A 246 -17.92 29.83 0.96
C LEU A 246 -19.27 29.61 0.28
N LEU A 247 -20.34 30.25 0.76
CA LEU A 247 -21.69 30.11 0.20
C LEU A 247 -21.88 30.82 -1.15
N ASP A 248 -20.94 31.66 -1.58
CA ASP A 248 -20.90 32.19 -2.95
C ASP A 248 -20.53 31.12 -3.97
N THR A 249 -19.77 30.10 -3.55
CA THR A 249 -19.25 29.03 -4.43
C THR A 249 -19.86 27.65 -4.16
N PHE A 250 -20.17 27.34 -2.90
CA PHE A 250 -20.65 26.03 -2.46
C PHE A 250 -22.04 26.11 -1.84
N SER A 251 -22.88 25.12 -2.12
CA SER A 251 -24.08 24.85 -1.35
C SER A 251 -23.76 24.23 0.01
N LEU A 252 -24.72 24.30 0.95
CA LEU A 252 -24.59 23.65 2.26
C LEU A 252 -24.44 22.14 2.15
N ASP A 253 -25.14 21.51 1.19
CA ASP A 253 -25.03 20.07 0.95
C ASP A 253 -23.63 19.71 0.43
N GLU A 254 -23.06 20.49 -0.48
CA GLU A 254 -21.67 20.28 -0.95
C GLU A 254 -20.66 20.41 0.19
N LEU A 255 -20.83 21.41 1.07
CA LEU A 255 -19.98 21.56 2.26
C LEU A 255 -20.11 20.37 3.22
N ARG A 256 -21.32 19.82 3.37
CA ARG A 256 -21.57 18.62 4.18
C ARG A 256 -20.87 17.41 3.60
N GLU A 257 -21.04 17.15 2.30
CA GLU A 257 -20.40 16.03 1.61
C GLU A 257 -18.87 16.15 1.64
N LEU A 258 -18.33 17.37 1.53
CA LEU A 258 -16.91 17.63 1.70
C LEU A 258 -16.44 17.33 3.13
N ALA A 259 -17.15 17.81 4.15
CA ALA A 259 -16.84 17.54 5.55
C ALA A 259 -16.89 16.04 5.84
N TYR A 260 -17.91 15.34 5.32
CA TYR A 260 -18.02 13.90 5.41
C TYR A 260 -16.85 13.22 4.69
N SER A 261 -16.47 13.61 3.47
CA SER A 261 -15.30 13.01 2.80
C SER A 261 -13.98 13.18 3.57
N LEU A 262 -13.88 14.23 4.38
CA LEU A 262 -12.71 14.52 5.22
C LEU A 262 -12.74 13.76 6.56
N HIS A 263 -13.79 13.00 6.88
CA HIS A 263 -13.94 12.37 8.19
C HIS A 263 -12.94 11.25 8.48
N SER A 264 -12.39 10.60 7.44
CA SER A 264 -11.53 9.42 7.60
C SER A 264 -10.27 9.71 8.42
N ASP A 265 -10.03 8.91 9.47
CA ASP A 265 -8.83 8.99 10.32
C ASP A 265 -7.50 8.72 9.58
N LEU A 266 -7.60 8.20 8.35
CA LEU A 266 -6.45 8.04 7.47
C LEU A 266 -5.94 9.40 6.94
N ILE A 267 -6.82 10.40 6.88
CA ILE A 267 -6.54 11.77 6.45
C ILE A 267 -5.91 12.56 7.60
N ASP A 268 -4.69 13.05 7.38
CA ASP A 268 -3.99 13.96 8.28
C ASP A 268 -4.47 15.41 8.08
N LEU A 269 -5.54 15.77 8.79
CA LEU A 269 -6.12 17.11 8.72
C LEU A 269 -5.16 18.20 9.20
N ASN A 270 -4.34 17.92 10.21
CA ASN A 270 -3.38 18.90 10.71
C ASN A 270 -2.30 19.17 9.66
N GLY A 271 -1.75 18.11 9.05
CA GLY A 271 -0.80 18.25 7.95
C GLY A 271 -1.41 18.97 6.74
N LEU A 272 -2.68 18.73 6.41
CA LEU A 272 -3.38 19.47 5.36
C LEU A 272 -3.56 20.96 5.71
N MET A 273 -3.96 21.27 6.93
CA MET A 273 -4.11 22.65 7.40
C MET A 273 -2.76 23.38 7.40
N GLU A 274 -1.67 22.74 7.83
CA GLU A 274 -0.31 23.30 7.78
C GLU A 274 0.12 23.57 6.33
N GLN A 275 -0.03 22.59 5.44
CA GLN A 275 0.30 22.74 4.02
C GLN A 275 -0.48 23.86 3.32
N VAL A 276 -1.72 24.07 3.76
CA VAL A 276 -2.59 25.09 3.18
C VAL A 276 -2.37 26.46 3.85
N ALA A 277 -1.96 26.51 5.10
CA ALA A 277 -1.55 27.74 5.78
C ALA A 277 -0.15 28.21 5.34
N GLU A 278 0.71 27.31 4.90
CA GLU A 278 1.97 27.65 4.25
C GLU A 278 1.70 28.40 2.94
N THR A 279 1.85 29.73 2.99
CA THR A 279 1.80 30.61 1.81
C THR A 279 2.95 30.35 0.83
N GLY A 280 3.99 29.63 1.27
CA GLY A 280 5.16 29.29 0.48
C GLY A 280 5.05 27.95 -0.23
N LEU A 281 5.75 27.81 -1.35
CA LEU A 281 5.91 26.52 -2.01
C LEU A 281 6.84 25.63 -1.19
N ASN A 282 6.46 24.36 -0.99
CA ASN A 282 7.39 23.36 -0.48
C ASN A 282 8.60 23.20 -1.44
N PRO A 283 9.77 22.72 -0.98
CA PRO A 283 10.98 22.66 -1.81
C PRO A 283 10.79 21.89 -3.12
N GLY A 284 10.04 20.77 -3.09
CA GLY A 284 9.76 19.97 -4.27
C GLY A 284 8.94 20.70 -5.33
N LEU A 285 7.90 21.43 -4.92
CA LEU A 285 7.09 22.27 -5.80
C LEU A 285 7.88 23.47 -6.31
N ARG A 286 8.70 24.09 -5.47
CA ARG A 286 9.59 25.20 -5.87
C ARG A 286 10.58 24.75 -6.95
N ASP A 287 11.24 23.60 -6.77
CA ASP A 287 12.15 23.05 -7.77
C ASP A 287 11.40 22.68 -9.05
N TRP A 288 10.22 22.10 -8.93
CA TRP A 288 9.40 21.72 -10.07
C TRP A 288 8.91 22.93 -10.87
N PHE A 289 8.39 23.98 -10.23
CA PHE A 289 8.02 25.23 -10.89
C PHE A 289 9.24 25.93 -11.49
N SER A 290 10.39 25.92 -10.81
CA SER A 290 11.65 26.48 -11.34
C SER A 290 12.07 25.78 -12.64
N LEU A 291 11.99 24.44 -12.67
CA LEU A 291 12.29 23.66 -13.86
C LEU A 291 11.31 23.96 -15.01
N ARG A 292 10.01 24.08 -14.73
CA ARG A 292 8.99 24.38 -15.75
C ARG A 292 9.09 25.82 -16.26
N LYS A 293 9.38 26.79 -15.39
CA LYS A 293 9.71 28.16 -15.77
C LYS A 293 10.90 28.20 -16.72
N ALA A 294 12.01 27.56 -16.33
CA ALA A 294 13.23 27.52 -17.15
C ALA A 294 12.99 26.80 -18.50
N GLN A 295 12.13 25.79 -18.53
CA GLN A 295 11.72 25.13 -19.76
C GLN A 295 10.91 26.07 -20.67
N ALA A 296 9.93 26.80 -20.12
CA ALA A 296 9.14 27.78 -20.86
C ALA A 296 10.00 28.92 -21.42
N GLU A 297 10.91 29.47 -20.61
CA GLU A 297 11.85 30.53 -21.02
C GLU A 297 12.81 30.07 -22.11
N ARG A 298 13.30 28.82 -22.04
CA ARG A 298 14.17 28.23 -23.07
C ARG A 298 13.44 28.06 -24.40
N LEU A 299 12.23 27.52 -24.38
CA LEU A 299 11.40 27.35 -25.57
C LEU A 299 11.01 28.70 -26.17
N LEU A 300 10.66 29.67 -25.32
CA LEU A 300 10.40 31.04 -25.77
C LEU A 300 11.65 31.62 -26.43
N GLY A 301 12.83 31.56 -25.80
CA GLY A 301 14.07 32.06 -26.37
C GLY A 301 14.47 31.41 -27.69
N ARG A 302 14.13 30.15 -27.92
CA ARG A 302 14.38 29.44 -29.19
C ARG A 302 13.50 29.93 -30.34
N TYR A 303 12.24 30.26 -30.05
CA TYR A 303 11.22 30.57 -31.07
C TYR A 303 10.73 32.03 -31.03
N ASP A 304 11.30 32.88 -30.18
CA ASP A 304 10.86 34.28 -30.02
C ASP A 304 11.06 35.11 -31.29
N ARG A 305 10.23 36.13 -31.43
CA ARG A 305 10.26 37.05 -32.56
C ARG A 305 9.62 38.39 -32.21
N PRO A 306 9.94 39.47 -32.96
CA PRO A 306 9.40 40.81 -32.70
C PRO A 306 7.86 40.88 -32.65
N LYS A 307 7.17 40.05 -33.45
CA LYS A 307 5.70 39.93 -33.44
C LYS A 307 5.28 38.51 -33.08
N ARG A 308 5.22 38.21 -31.78
CA ARG A 308 4.85 36.90 -31.24
C ARG A 308 3.49 36.44 -31.79
N ARG A 309 3.42 35.18 -32.25
CA ARG A 309 2.18 34.45 -32.50
C ARG A 309 1.61 33.97 -31.16
N LYS A 310 0.40 33.43 -31.20
CA LYS A 310 -0.32 32.90 -30.05
C LYS A 310 0.51 31.95 -29.18
N ILE A 311 1.23 30.99 -29.77
CA ILE A 311 2.05 30.01 -29.03
C ILE A 311 3.18 30.67 -28.22
N GLU A 312 3.85 31.69 -28.78
CA GLU A 312 4.92 32.40 -28.08
C GLU A 312 4.38 33.34 -27.01
N LEU A 313 3.21 33.96 -27.25
CA LEU A 313 2.49 34.72 -26.21
C LEU A 313 2.05 33.81 -25.06
N MET A 314 1.57 32.59 -25.35
CA MET A 314 1.19 31.61 -24.35
C MET A 314 2.41 31.14 -23.55
N LEU A 315 3.54 30.88 -24.19
CA LEU A 315 4.78 30.52 -23.50
C LEU A 315 5.27 31.62 -22.57
N ALA A 316 5.20 32.89 -23.00
CA ALA A 316 5.51 34.02 -22.14
C ALA A 316 4.57 34.07 -20.91
N ALA A 317 3.26 33.95 -21.14
CA ALA A 317 2.28 33.90 -20.05
C ALA A 317 2.51 32.71 -19.09
N VAL A 318 2.91 31.55 -19.59
CA VAL A 318 3.28 30.40 -18.76
C VAL A 318 4.51 30.70 -17.91
N ALA A 319 5.56 31.29 -18.49
CA ALA A 319 6.77 31.67 -17.76
C ALA A 319 6.47 32.69 -16.67
N ASP A 320 5.64 33.70 -16.98
CA ASP A 320 5.18 34.73 -16.04
C ASP A 320 4.35 34.13 -14.90
N LEU A 321 3.45 33.18 -15.20
CA LEU A 321 2.67 32.47 -14.19
C LEU A 321 3.60 31.71 -13.22
N PHE A 322 4.55 30.93 -13.73
CA PHE A 322 5.48 30.22 -12.86
C PHE A 322 6.40 31.17 -12.07
N ALA A 323 6.79 32.31 -12.64
CA ALA A 323 7.56 33.33 -11.94
C ALA A 323 6.75 33.92 -10.77
N LEU A 324 5.48 34.24 -11.00
CA LEU A 324 4.56 34.74 -9.98
C LEU A 324 4.37 33.70 -8.85
N LEU A 325 4.14 32.44 -9.22
CA LEU A 325 4.01 31.34 -8.25
C LEU A 325 5.28 31.14 -7.40
N LEU A 326 6.48 31.26 -8.01
CA LEU A 326 7.74 31.13 -7.30
C LEU A 326 8.01 32.28 -6.33
N ALA A 327 7.56 33.49 -6.67
CA ALA A 327 7.74 34.69 -5.88
C ALA A 327 6.74 34.78 -4.72
N GLU A 328 5.47 34.51 -5.00
CA GLU A 328 4.34 34.84 -4.11
C GLU A 328 3.49 33.61 -3.70
N GLY A 329 3.81 32.42 -4.20
CA GLY A 329 3.12 31.18 -3.85
C GLY A 329 1.83 30.92 -4.64
N LEU A 330 1.06 29.91 -4.22
CA LEU A 330 -0.15 29.46 -4.94
C LEU A 330 -1.31 30.47 -4.88
N GLY A 331 -1.38 31.30 -3.84
CA GLY A 331 -2.41 32.33 -3.70
C GLY A 331 -2.33 33.42 -4.79
N ALA A 332 -1.15 33.63 -5.36
CA ALA A 332 -0.90 34.65 -6.37
C ALA A 332 -1.58 34.38 -7.73
N VAL A 333 -2.16 33.18 -7.93
CA VAL A 333 -2.93 32.87 -9.15
C VAL A 333 -4.04 33.91 -9.40
N ARG A 334 -4.67 34.45 -8.34
CA ARG A 334 -5.73 35.47 -8.44
C ARG A 334 -5.23 36.82 -8.97
N SER A 335 -3.96 37.18 -8.73
CA SER A 335 -3.36 38.43 -9.22
C SER A 335 -2.79 38.29 -10.63
N PHE A 336 -2.80 37.08 -11.21
CA PHE A 336 -2.31 36.86 -12.57
C PHE A 336 -3.16 37.62 -13.61
N PRO A 337 -2.57 38.34 -14.59
CA PRO A 337 -3.31 39.22 -15.49
C PRO A 337 -4.44 38.51 -16.26
N ARG A 338 -5.64 39.11 -16.29
CA ARG A 338 -6.84 38.54 -16.96
C ARG A 338 -6.61 38.23 -18.43
N GLU A 339 -5.93 39.10 -19.16
CA GLU A 339 -5.61 38.87 -20.58
C GLU A 339 -4.77 37.59 -20.78
N SER A 340 -3.81 37.36 -19.89
CA SER A 340 -2.98 36.15 -19.89
C SER A 340 -3.77 34.90 -19.49
N GLN A 341 -4.71 35.01 -18.54
CA GLN A 341 -5.62 33.92 -18.19
C GLN A 341 -6.50 33.51 -19.38
N GLU A 342 -7.14 34.48 -20.04
CA GLU A 342 -7.96 34.25 -21.22
C GLU A 342 -7.16 33.65 -22.38
N LEU A 343 -5.91 34.09 -22.54
CA LEU A 343 -5.00 33.53 -23.53
C LEU A 343 -4.70 32.05 -23.25
N LEU A 344 -4.35 31.71 -21.99
CA LEU A 344 -4.03 30.33 -21.58
C LEU A 344 -5.25 29.39 -21.59
N ALA A 345 -6.46 29.93 -21.43
CA ALA A 345 -7.69 29.16 -21.50
C ALA A 345 -7.96 28.60 -22.92
N LYS A 346 -7.51 29.30 -23.97
CA LYS A 346 -7.69 28.92 -25.39
C LYS A 346 -6.81 27.71 -25.76
N ASP A 347 -7.24 26.96 -26.77
CA ASP A 347 -6.47 25.80 -27.25
C ASP A 347 -5.21 26.22 -28.02
N LEU A 348 -4.12 25.47 -27.86
CA LEU A 348 -2.82 25.82 -28.47
C LEU A 348 -2.90 25.87 -30.01
N GLY A 349 -3.66 24.94 -30.61
CA GLY A 349 -3.88 24.84 -32.04
C GLY A 349 -3.06 23.73 -32.68
N ALA A 350 -2.58 23.96 -33.91
CA ALA A 350 -1.63 23.08 -34.59
C ALA A 350 -0.21 23.66 -34.52
N ALA A 351 0.80 22.79 -34.61
CA ALA A 351 2.20 23.18 -34.60
C ALA A 351 2.50 24.19 -35.73
N PRO A 352 3.08 25.37 -35.43
CA PRO A 352 3.46 26.31 -36.46
C PRO A 352 4.63 25.78 -37.30
N THR A 353 4.70 26.18 -38.57
CA THR A 353 5.82 25.82 -39.45
C THR A 353 7.16 26.22 -38.85
N GLY A 354 8.10 25.26 -38.76
CA GLY A 354 9.44 25.44 -38.19
C GLY A 354 9.59 25.00 -36.73
N TRP A 355 8.53 24.48 -36.10
CA TRP A 355 8.60 23.87 -34.78
C TRP A 355 9.00 22.40 -34.86
N GLU A 356 9.89 21.97 -33.97
CA GLU A 356 10.17 20.56 -33.75
C GLU A 356 9.00 19.91 -32.99
N GLU A 357 8.74 18.63 -33.25
CA GLU A 357 7.62 17.90 -32.64
C GLU A 357 7.76 17.84 -31.11
N ASP A 358 8.94 17.46 -30.60
CA ASP A 358 9.26 17.40 -29.16
C ASP A 358 9.05 18.76 -28.45
N ASP A 359 9.43 19.85 -29.10
CA ASP A 359 9.29 21.20 -28.53
C ASP A 359 7.81 21.60 -28.49
N TYR A 360 7.03 21.23 -29.51
CA TYR A 360 5.58 21.48 -29.51
C TYR A 360 4.86 20.69 -28.42
N GLU A 361 5.16 19.41 -28.23
CA GLU A 361 4.62 18.58 -27.14
C GLU A 361 4.96 19.16 -25.76
N ALA A 362 6.19 19.68 -25.61
CA ALA A 362 6.61 20.34 -24.39
C ALA A 362 5.77 21.59 -24.08
N VAL A 363 5.45 22.42 -25.09
CA VAL A 363 4.55 23.57 -24.91
C VAL A 363 3.15 23.14 -24.51
N GLU A 364 2.60 22.12 -25.17
CA GLU A 364 1.27 21.60 -24.84
C GLU A 364 1.20 21.12 -23.39
N SER A 365 2.21 20.39 -22.94
CA SER A 365 2.32 19.93 -21.55
C SER A 365 2.38 21.10 -20.56
N LEU A 366 3.21 22.12 -20.85
CA LEU A 366 3.34 23.33 -20.04
C LEU A 366 2.02 24.13 -19.96
N GLN A 367 1.34 24.30 -21.09
CA GLN A 367 0.07 25.01 -21.17
C GLN A 367 -1.04 24.28 -20.42
N ARG A 368 -1.11 22.95 -20.54
CA ARG A 368 -2.04 22.11 -19.79
C ARG A 368 -1.83 22.23 -18.28
N ILE A 369 -0.58 22.26 -17.83
CA ILE A 369 -0.23 22.48 -16.42
C ILE A 369 -0.71 23.87 -15.97
N ALA A 370 -0.34 24.91 -16.70
CA ALA A 370 -0.71 26.29 -16.38
C ALA A 370 -2.24 26.45 -16.29
N LYS A 371 -2.99 25.91 -17.26
CA LYS A 371 -4.46 25.92 -17.27
C LYS A 371 -5.07 25.23 -16.06
N ARG A 372 -4.43 24.19 -15.51
CA ARG A 372 -4.88 23.53 -14.27
C ARG A 372 -4.57 24.37 -13.04
N LEU A 373 -3.37 24.96 -12.97
CA LEU A 373 -2.98 25.83 -11.86
C LEU A 373 -3.89 27.05 -11.74
N LEU A 374 -4.34 27.62 -12.86
CA LEU A 374 -5.29 28.73 -12.88
C LEU A 374 -6.67 28.41 -12.29
N ARG A 375 -7.01 27.12 -12.11
CA ARG A 375 -8.27 26.68 -11.48
C ARG A 375 -8.15 26.45 -9.97
N VAL A 376 -6.93 26.49 -9.43
CA VAL A 376 -6.69 26.23 -8.01
C VAL A 376 -6.95 27.52 -7.25
N ASP A 377 -7.99 27.53 -6.43
CA ASP A 377 -8.27 28.61 -5.51
C ASP A 377 -7.76 28.27 -4.11
N HIS A 378 -6.52 28.68 -3.84
CA HIS A 378 -5.85 28.36 -2.58
C HIS A 378 -6.48 29.06 -1.38
N GLU A 379 -6.94 30.31 -1.55
CA GLU A 379 -7.60 31.07 -0.48
C GLU A 379 -8.98 30.49 -0.15
N LEU A 380 -9.74 30.10 -1.18
CA LEU A 380 -11.01 29.39 -0.96
C LEU A 380 -10.79 28.05 -0.24
N LEU A 381 -9.75 27.30 -0.60
CA LEU A 381 -9.37 26.07 0.10
C LEU A 381 -8.95 26.33 1.56
N GLN A 382 -8.22 27.42 1.83
CA GLN A 382 -7.89 27.87 3.20
C GLN A 382 -9.16 28.13 4.01
N HIS A 383 -10.11 28.90 3.46
CA HIS A 383 -11.39 29.16 4.12
C HIS A 383 -12.17 27.87 4.36
N LEU A 384 -12.21 26.98 3.37
CA LEU A 384 -12.92 25.70 3.46
C LEU A 384 -12.34 24.83 4.58
N LEU A 385 -11.03 24.60 4.59
CA LEU A 385 -10.38 23.77 5.60
C LEU A 385 -10.40 24.42 6.99
N ALA A 386 -10.22 25.74 7.08
CA ALA A 386 -10.31 26.44 8.35
C ALA A 386 -11.72 26.36 8.96
N LEU A 387 -12.76 26.18 8.15
CA LEU A 387 -14.13 25.94 8.62
C LEU A 387 -14.36 24.45 8.95
N LEU A 388 -14.09 23.56 8.00
CA LEU A 388 -14.51 22.16 8.09
C LEU A 388 -13.58 21.31 8.95
N ALA A 389 -12.26 21.56 8.96
CA ALA A 389 -11.33 20.70 9.68
C ALA A 389 -11.56 20.72 11.20
N PRO A 390 -11.77 21.86 11.88
CA PRO A 390 -12.13 21.87 13.30
C PRO A 390 -13.43 21.12 13.61
N PHE A 391 -14.45 21.27 12.75
CA PHE A 391 -15.70 20.53 12.87
C PHE A 391 -15.45 19.02 12.76
N VAL A 392 -14.78 18.56 11.71
CA VAL A 392 -14.49 17.14 11.50
C VAL A 392 -13.66 16.57 12.65
N GLN A 393 -12.68 17.31 13.16
CA GLN A 393 -11.92 16.90 14.35
C GLN A 393 -12.80 16.76 15.59
N SER A 394 -13.75 17.69 15.79
CA SER A 394 -14.73 17.60 16.87
C SER A 394 -15.61 16.37 16.73
N VAL A 395 -16.13 16.07 15.53
CA VAL A 395 -16.96 14.88 15.28
C VAL A 395 -16.20 13.59 15.54
N ARG A 396 -14.96 13.47 15.04
CA ARG A 396 -14.10 12.30 15.31
C ARG A 396 -13.89 12.11 16.82
N LYS A 397 -13.67 13.20 17.54
CA LYS A 397 -13.45 13.17 18.98
C LYS A 397 -14.73 12.80 19.73
N SER A 398 -15.88 13.42 19.43
CA SER A 398 -17.14 13.11 20.10
C SER A 398 -17.60 11.68 19.83
N PHE A 399 -17.37 11.16 18.62
CA PHE A 399 -17.63 9.75 18.29
C PHE A 399 -16.74 8.81 19.13
N LEU A 400 -15.46 9.14 19.25
CA LEU A 400 -14.53 8.38 20.10
C LEU A 400 -14.89 8.43 21.58
N ASP A 401 -15.25 9.61 22.09
CA ASP A 401 -15.64 9.84 23.48
C ASP A 401 -16.94 9.07 23.82
N SER A 402 -17.79 8.81 22.82
CA SER A 402 -18.96 7.92 22.95
C SER A 402 -18.60 6.42 23.06
N GLY A 403 -17.32 6.07 22.93
CA GLY A 403 -16.80 4.71 23.01
C GLY A 403 -16.81 3.95 21.68
N TRP A 404 -16.96 4.65 20.55
CA TRP A 404 -16.99 4.06 19.21
C TRP A 404 -15.77 4.44 18.37
N LEU A 405 -15.37 3.56 17.47
CA LEU A 405 -14.35 3.79 16.46
C LEU A 405 -14.87 3.36 15.10
N THR A 406 -14.62 4.16 14.07
CA THR A 406 -14.85 3.74 12.69
C THR A 406 -13.87 2.63 12.31
N PHE A 407 -14.23 1.83 11.30
CA PHE A 407 -13.39 0.74 10.84
C PHE A 407 -12.00 1.22 10.38
N ASP A 408 -11.93 2.32 9.62
CA ASP A 408 -10.68 2.95 9.20
C ASP A 408 -9.94 3.65 10.37
N GLY A 409 -10.68 4.13 11.37
CA GLY A 409 -10.18 4.70 12.62
C GLY A 409 -9.27 3.74 13.40
N LEU A 410 -9.53 2.43 13.32
CA LEU A 410 -8.64 1.42 13.89
C LEU A 410 -7.23 1.52 13.30
N VAL A 411 -7.14 1.59 11.97
CA VAL A 411 -5.88 1.62 11.24
C VAL A 411 -5.20 2.98 11.43
N GLY A 412 -5.95 4.08 11.31
CA GLY A 412 -5.43 5.43 11.51
C GLY A 412 -4.83 5.64 12.91
N LYS A 413 -5.51 5.18 13.96
CA LYS A 413 -5.01 5.25 15.34
C LYS A 413 -3.85 4.30 15.60
N ALA A 414 -3.88 3.08 15.07
CA ALA A 414 -2.76 2.15 15.22
C ALA A 414 -1.49 2.69 14.53
N ARG A 415 -1.61 3.28 13.34
CA ARG A 415 -0.52 3.99 12.66
C ARG A 415 0.04 5.10 13.56
N THR A 416 -0.84 5.95 14.09
CA THR A 416 -0.46 7.09 14.95
C THR A 416 0.25 6.62 16.22
N LEU A 417 -0.28 5.59 16.90
CA LEU A 417 0.36 4.94 18.05
C LEU A 417 1.79 4.49 17.72
N LEU A 418 1.98 3.76 16.61
CA LEU A 418 3.28 3.25 16.22
C LEU A 418 4.25 4.35 15.77
N ARG A 419 3.74 5.43 15.16
CA ARG A 419 4.54 6.57 14.71
C ARG A 419 5.03 7.39 15.90
N ASP A 420 4.10 7.80 16.77
CA ASP A 420 4.30 8.83 17.79
C ASP A 420 4.81 8.24 19.13
N HIS A 421 4.74 6.92 19.32
CA HIS A 421 5.29 6.22 20.49
C HIS A 421 6.43 5.23 20.11
N PRO A 422 7.65 5.71 19.81
CA PRO A 422 8.81 4.87 19.53
C PRO A 422 9.08 3.74 20.54
N PRO A 423 8.94 3.95 21.87
CA PRO A 423 9.16 2.87 22.84
C PRO A 423 8.22 1.68 22.66
N ILE A 424 6.93 1.95 22.37
CA ILE A 424 5.92 0.91 22.11
C ILE A 424 6.28 0.15 20.83
N ARG A 425 6.66 0.87 19.78
CA ARG A 425 7.09 0.28 18.52
C ARG A 425 8.29 -0.67 18.70
N GLU A 426 9.29 -0.26 19.47
CA GLU A 426 10.47 -1.10 19.74
C GLU A 426 10.15 -2.30 20.66
N GLN A 427 9.20 -2.15 21.58
CA GLN A 427 8.69 -3.27 22.38
C GLN A 427 7.96 -4.29 21.50
N LEU A 428 7.06 -3.84 20.62
CA LEU A 428 6.33 -4.71 19.69
C LEU A 428 7.26 -5.46 18.73
N LYS A 429 8.38 -4.85 18.28
CA LYS A 429 9.42 -5.54 17.50
C LYS A 429 10.13 -6.66 18.27
N ARG A 430 10.21 -6.57 19.60
CA ARG A 430 10.78 -7.64 20.44
C ARG A 430 9.78 -8.76 20.68
N ASP A 431 8.52 -8.40 20.85
CA ASP A 431 7.43 -9.34 21.12
C ASP A 431 7.07 -10.13 19.85
N TYR A 432 6.90 -9.43 18.73
CA TYR A 432 6.65 -10.01 17.41
C TYR A 432 7.93 -10.06 16.58
N ARG A 433 8.46 -11.28 16.41
CA ARG A 433 9.74 -11.53 15.74
C ARG A 433 9.58 -11.96 14.27
N ALA A 434 8.35 -12.22 13.84
CA ALA A 434 8.02 -12.49 12.45
C ALA A 434 6.64 -11.91 12.09
N LEU A 435 6.58 -11.25 10.94
CA LEU A 435 5.36 -10.72 10.35
C LEU A 435 5.19 -11.32 8.95
N LEU A 436 4.02 -11.93 8.70
CA LEU A 436 3.63 -12.48 7.42
C LEU A 436 2.41 -11.69 6.94
N VAL A 437 2.39 -11.31 5.67
CA VAL A 437 1.26 -10.60 5.06
C VAL A 437 0.85 -11.34 3.81
N ASP A 438 -0.40 -11.79 3.76
CA ASP A 438 -1.04 -12.33 2.56
C ASP A 438 -1.75 -11.19 1.80
N GLU A 439 -1.89 -11.36 0.48
CA GLU A 439 -2.53 -10.38 -0.41
C GLU A 439 -1.95 -8.95 -0.27
N PHE A 440 -0.62 -8.86 -0.19
CA PHE A 440 0.11 -7.60 -0.02
C PHE A 440 -0.19 -6.56 -1.12
N GLN A 441 -0.62 -6.98 -2.31
CA GLN A 441 -1.02 -6.06 -3.39
C GLN A 441 -2.27 -5.23 -3.06
N ASP A 442 -3.09 -5.68 -2.11
CA ASP A 442 -4.33 -5.02 -1.69
C ASP A 442 -4.12 -4.13 -0.44
N THR A 443 -2.86 -3.91 -0.03
CA THR A 443 -2.47 -3.10 1.13
C THR A 443 -2.33 -1.63 0.73
N ASP A 444 -3.09 -0.73 1.38
CA ASP A 444 -2.96 0.71 1.15
C ASP A 444 -1.71 1.32 1.85
N PRO A 445 -1.30 2.56 1.52
CA PRO A 445 -0.11 3.17 2.11
C PRO A 445 -0.11 3.26 3.64
N VAL A 446 -1.26 3.49 4.28
CA VAL A 446 -1.37 3.59 5.74
C VAL A 446 -1.16 2.21 6.37
N GLN A 447 -1.76 1.18 5.77
CA GLN A 447 -1.55 -0.20 6.19
C GLN A 447 -0.08 -0.63 6.05
N TYR A 448 0.57 -0.19 4.96
CA TYR A 448 1.99 -0.45 4.73
C TYR A 448 2.88 0.18 5.81
N GLU A 449 2.56 1.38 6.30
CA GLU A 449 3.30 2.02 7.38
C GLU A 449 3.25 1.21 8.69
N ILE A 450 2.10 0.63 9.01
CA ILE A 450 1.95 -0.28 10.17
C ILE A 450 2.83 -1.52 10.00
N VAL A 451 2.84 -2.11 8.81
CA VAL A 451 3.65 -3.31 8.48
C VAL A 451 5.15 -3.00 8.52
N ARG A 452 5.57 -1.82 8.09
CA ARG A 452 7.00 -1.47 7.91
C ARG A 452 7.71 -1.19 9.23
N TYR A 453 7.01 -0.85 10.31
CA TYR A 453 7.59 -0.60 11.64
C TYR A 453 8.83 0.33 11.62
N ASP A 454 8.90 1.28 10.69
CA ASP A 454 10.06 2.15 10.48
C ASP A 454 9.63 3.60 10.18
N PRO A 455 9.92 4.55 11.08
CA PRO A 455 9.60 5.97 10.89
C PRO A 455 10.58 6.71 9.96
N SER A 456 11.60 6.06 9.39
CA SER A 456 12.67 6.78 8.66
C SER A 456 12.29 7.38 7.30
N ARG A 457 11.00 7.45 6.94
CA ARG A 457 10.49 8.35 5.88
C ARG A 457 9.07 8.82 6.18
N PRO A 458 8.86 10.07 6.64
CA PRO A 458 7.59 10.74 6.42
C PRO A 458 7.52 11.10 4.92
N GLY A 459 6.44 10.71 4.24
CA GLY A 459 6.01 11.27 2.95
C GLY A 459 7.04 11.36 1.81
N GLY A 460 6.82 10.60 0.73
CA GLY A 460 7.39 10.93 -0.57
C GLY A 460 8.08 9.76 -1.27
N GLY A 461 7.54 9.46 -2.45
CA GLY A 461 8.01 8.39 -3.32
C GLY A 461 9.51 8.45 -3.60
N LYS A 462 10.11 7.27 -3.60
CA LYS A 462 11.16 6.82 -4.52
C LYS A 462 11.37 5.33 -4.21
N GLY A 463 10.79 4.52 -5.07
CA GLY A 463 10.99 3.09 -5.26
C GLY A 463 10.67 2.81 -6.71
#